data_AF-A0A645AR87-F1
#
_entry.id   AF-A0A645AR87-F1
#
_cell.length_a   1.000
_cell.length_b   1.000
_cell.length_c   1.000
_cell.angle_alpha   90.00
_cell.angle_beta   90.00
_cell.angle_gamma   90.00
#
_symmetry.space_group_name_H-M   'P 1'
#
loop_
_entity.id
_entity.type
_entity.pdbx_description
1 polymer ?
#
loop_
_entity_poly.entity_id
_entity_poly.type
_entity_poly.pdbx_seq_one_letter_code
_entity_poly.pdbx_strand_id
1 'polypeptide(L)'
;MTILLAATTIGLLILGYFVMRRLDDFIERGGILDSPQGRANQGILIYGAPEVEEKIYKIGMKCKILTDPIFPEDGLYSALFALSQDDRSNLALCHMARQADPGITMIARCSAPNLQGVFEAMGVSRLLGSEESVAPLLAELGGVSR
;
A
#
# COMPACT_ATOMS: atom_id res chain seq x y z
N MET A 1 26.06 -32.62 -37.10
CA MET A 1 24.63 -32.27 -36.87
C MET A 1 24.14 -32.69 -35.49
N THR A 2 24.37 -33.93 -35.06
CA THR A 2 23.92 -34.45 -33.74
C THR A 2 24.46 -33.66 -32.54
N ILE A 3 25.73 -33.26 -32.55
CA ILE A 3 26.36 -32.48 -31.47
C ILE A 3 25.73 -31.08 -31.35
N LEU A 4 25.42 -30.44 -32.49
CA LEU A 4 24.78 -29.12 -32.52
C LEU A 4 23.34 -29.20 -31.97
N LEU A 5 22.60 -30.26 -32.32
CA LEU A 5 21.26 -30.53 -31.82
C LEU A 5 21.23 -30.84 -30.31
N ALA A 6 22.24 -31.56 -29.82
CA ALA A 6 22.39 -31.82 -28.39
C ALA A 6 22.72 -30.53 -27.60
N ALA A 7 23.60 -29.68 -28.14
CA ALA A 7 23.93 -28.42 -27.50
C ALA A 7 22.73 -27.45 -27.44
N THR A 8 21.93 -27.36 -28.51
CA THR A 8 20.75 -26.50 -28.52
C THR A 8 19.65 -27.00 -27.59
N THR A 9 19.42 -28.30 -27.51
CA THR A 9 18.44 -28.88 -26.56
C THR A 9 18.85 -28.68 -25.11
N ILE A 10 20.12 -28.89 -24.78
CA ILE A 10 20.65 -28.61 -23.43
C ILE A 10 20.54 -27.11 -23.11
N GLY A 11 20.86 -26.23 -24.06
CA GLY A 11 20.72 -24.78 -23.89
C GLY A 11 19.27 -24.36 -23.62
N LEU A 12 18.31 -24.94 -24.34
CA LEU A 12 16.87 -24.71 -24.11
C LEU A 12 16.40 -25.18 -22.73
N LEU A 13 16.88 -26.33 -22.28
CA LEU A 13 16.56 -26.86 -20.94
C LEU A 13 17.11 -25.97 -19.82
N ILE A 14 18.36 -25.52 -19.94
CA ILE A 14 18.99 -24.62 -18.96
C ILE A 14 18.27 -23.26 -18.95
N LEU A 15 17.94 -22.71 -20.12
CA LEU A 15 17.21 -21.46 -20.24
C LEU A 15 15.81 -21.56 -19.62
N GLY A 16 15.08 -22.64 -19.91
CA GLY A 16 13.77 -22.91 -19.32
C GLY A 16 13.83 -23.03 -17.80
N TYR A 17 14.82 -23.76 -17.28
CA TYR A 17 15.06 -23.88 -15.83
C TYR A 17 15.37 -22.53 -15.19
N PHE A 18 16.20 -21.69 -15.84
CA PHE A 18 16.55 -20.37 -15.32
C PHE A 18 15.36 -19.41 -15.32
N VAL A 19 14.53 -19.45 -16.36
CA VAL A 19 13.31 -18.64 -16.47
C VAL A 19 12.30 -19.04 -15.40
N MET A 20 12.05 -20.34 -15.22
CA MET A 20 11.15 -20.84 -14.16
C MET A 20 11.65 -20.44 -12.78
N ARG A 21 12.94 -20.62 -12.49
CA ARG A 21 13.51 -20.23 -11.20
C ARG A 21 13.40 -18.73 -10.93
N ARG A 22 13.60 -17.89 -11.94
CA ARG A 22 13.44 -16.43 -11.81
C ARG A 22 11.98 -16.02 -11.62
N LEU A 23 11.04 -16.73 -12.24
CA LEU A 23 9.60 -16.52 -12.08
C LEU A 23 9.13 -16.95 -10.69
N ASP A 24 9.57 -18.10 -10.20
CA ASP A 24 9.27 -18.55 -8.84
C ASP A 24 9.85 -17.56 -7.82
N ASP A 25 11.12 -17.17 -7.95
CA ASP A 25 11.73 -16.13 -7.10
C ASP A 25 11.00 -14.77 -7.21
N PHE A 26 10.37 -14.48 -8.34
CA PHE A 26 9.61 -13.25 -8.55
C PHE A 26 8.21 -13.33 -7.92
N ILE A 27 7.53 -14.46 -8.03
CA ILE A 27 6.22 -14.73 -7.44
C ILE A 27 6.33 -14.87 -5.92
N GLU A 28 7.39 -15.55 -5.44
CA GLU A 28 7.70 -15.72 -4.01
C GLU A 28 8.07 -14.38 -3.35
N ARG A 29 8.54 -13.40 -4.13
CA ARG A 29 8.75 -12.00 -3.70
C ARG A 29 7.54 -11.08 -3.93
N GLY A 30 6.35 -11.64 -4.20
CA GLY A 30 5.10 -10.89 -4.33
C GLY A 30 4.80 -10.30 -5.72
N GLY A 31 5.63 -10.62 -6.72
CA GLY A 31 5.42 -10.25 -8.12
C GLY A 31 5.40 -8.75 -8.41
N ILE A 32 4.72 -8.36 -9.49
CA ILE A 32 4.51 -6.94 -9.83
C ILE A 32 3.63 -6.26 -8.78
N LEU A 33 2.75 -6.99 -8.09
CA LEU A 33 1.83 -6.46 -7.08
C LEU A 33 2.56 -5.82 -5.89
N ASP A 34 3.61 -6.46 -5.37
CA ASP A 34 4.38 -5.95 -4.23
C ASP A 34 5.39 -4.87 -4.59
N SER A 35 5.61 -4.63 -5.89
CA SER A 35 6.42 -3.48 -6.32
C SER A 35 5.68 -2.17 -6.02
N PRO A 36 6.40 -1.05 -5.76
CA PRO A 36 5.77 0.27 -5.59
C PRO A 36 4.79 0.64 -6.72
N GLN A 37 5.06 0.14 -7.93
CA GLN A 37 4.26 0.34 -9.14
C GLN A 37 3.00 -0.56 -9.19
N GLY A 38 3.03 -1.74 -8.57
CA GLY A 38 1.84 -2.59 -8.40
C GLY A 38 0.92 -2.09 -7.29
N ARG A 39 1.50 -1.67 -6.16
CA ARG A 39 0.77 -1.04 -5.04
C ARG A 39 0.08 0.25 -5.48
N ALA A 40 0.73 1.08 -6.30
CA ALA A 40 0.13 2.29 -6.88
C ALA A 40 -1.17 2.03 -7.67
N ASN A 41 -1.34 0.82 -8.23
CA ASN A 41 -2.53 0.46 -9.01
C ASN A 41 -3.71 -0.06 -8.16
N GLN A 42 -3.48 -0.36 -6.88
CA GLN A 42 -4.51 -0.88 -5.96
C GLN A 42 -5.23 0.21 -5.15
N GLY A 43 -4.71 1.44 -5.15
CA GLY A 43 -5.40 2.60 -4.60
C GLY A 43 -5.24 2.82 -3.10
N ILE A 44 -5.92 3.84 -2.60
CA ILE A 44 -5.82 4.36 -1.23
C ILE A 44 -7.06 3.94 -0.42
N LEU A 45 -6.84 3.40 0.77
CA LEU A 45 -7.91 3.15 1.75
C LEU A 45 -8.18 4.40 2.57
N ILE A 46 -9.45 4.76 2.74
CA ILE A 46 -9.86 5.94 3.51
C ILE A 46 -10.88 5.52 4.56
N TYR A 47 -10.65 5.88 5.82
CA TYR A 47 -11.59 5.69 6.92
C TYR A 47 -11.88 7.04 7.59
N GLY A 48 -13.15 7.38 7.81
CA GLY A 48 -13.56 8.53 8.63
C GLY A 48 -13.57 9.91 7.95
N ALA A 49 -13.26 10.01 6.66
CA ALA A 49 -13.35 11.28 5.91
C ALA A 49 -13.78 11.04 4.44
N PRO A 50 -15.06 10.71 4.19
CA PRO A 50 -15.56 10.41 2.85
C PRO A 50 -15.40 11.59 1.86
N GLU A 51 -15.36 12.82 2.35
CA GLU A 51 -15.11 14.03 1.55
C GLU A 51 -13.72 14.06 0.89
N VAL A 52 -12.79 13.21 1.33
CA VAL A 52 -11.45 13.06 0.74
C VAL A 52 -11.49 12.23 -0.54
N GLU A 53 -12.49 11.36 -0.69
CA GLU A 53 -12.65 10.48 -1.87
C GLU A 53 -12.76 11.28 -3.16
N GLU A 54 -13.62 12.30 -3.19
CA GLU A 54 -13.82 13.12 -4.38
C GLU A 54 -12.53 13.85 -4.82
N LYS A 55 -11.69 14.22 -3.86
CA LYS A 55 -10.39 14.86 -4.13
C LYS A 55 -9.37 13.86 -4.65
N ILE A 56 -9.31 12.65 -4.08
CA ILE A 56 -8.40 11.58 -4.55
C ILE A 56 -8.79 11.12 -5.95
N TYR A 57 -10.09 10.99 -6.23
CA TYR A 57 -10.58 10.65 -7.56
C TYR A 57 -10.22 11.71 -8.60
N LYS A 58 -10.31 13.01 -8.25
CA LYS A 58 -9.88 14.12 -9.13
C LYS A 58 -8.38 14.10 -9.45
N ILE A 59 -7.57 13.48 -8.62
CA ILE A 59 -6.12 13.32 -8.82
C ILE A 59 -5.81 12.06 -9.66
N GLY A 60 -6.82 11.27 -10.03
CA GLY A 60 -6.67 10.08 -10.88
C GLY A 60 -6.20 8.84 -10.13
N MET A 61 -6.25 8.85 -8.79
CA MET A 61 -5.94 7.70 -7.95
C MET A 61 -7.22 6.91 -7.64
N LYS A 62 -7.11 5.59 -7.57
CA LYS A 62 -8.19 4.75 -7.06
C LYS A 62 -8.27 4.92 -5.54
N CYS A 63 -9.49 4.97 -5.01
CA CYS A 63 -9.73 5.02 -3.58
C CYS A 63 -10.88 4.08 -3.20
N LYS A 64 -10.83 3.59 -1.97
CA LYS A 64 -11.89 2.78 -1.37
C LYS A 64 -12.18 3.32 0.03
N ILE A 65 -13.41 3.75 0.25
CA ILE A 65 -13.88 4.17 1.56
C ILE A 65 -14.21 2.93 2.39
N LEU A 66 -13.69 2.92 3.61
CA LEU A 66 -14.05 1.99 4.66
C LEU A 66 -15.16 2.62 5.52
N THR A 67 -16.31 1.94 5.58
CA THR A 67 -17.41 2.28 6.49
C THR A 67 -17.12 1.82 7.92
N ASP A 68 -16.45 0.67 8.03
CA ASP A 68 -16.08 0.05 9.29
C ASP A 68 -14.57 0.09 9.48
N PRO A 69 -14.07 0.15 10.72
CA PRO A 69 -12.64 0.16 11.01
C PRO A 69 -12.06 -1.26 10.85
N ILE A 70 -12.25 -1.89 9.68
CA ILE A 70 -11.77 -3.23 9.36
C ILE A 70 -10.85 -3.10 8.15
N PHE A 71 -9.62 -3.61 8.29
CA PHE A 71 -8.69 -3.65 7.17
C PHE A 71 -9.13 -4.78 6.22
N PRO A 72 -9.36 -4.50 4.94
CA PRO A 72 -9.86 -5.51 4.03
C PRO A 72 -8.73 -6.44 3.57
N GLU A 73 -9.01 -7.74 3.50
CA GLU A 73 -8.03 -8.78 3.12
C GLU A 73 -7.86 -8.91 1.59
N ASP A 74 -8.54 -8.08 0.81
CA ASP A 74 -8.69 -8.21 -0.64
C ASP A 74 -7.52 -7.62 -1.46
N GLY A 75 -6.48 -7.07 -0.83
CA GLY A 75 -5.29 -6.61 -1.56
C GLY A 75 -4.24 -5.85 -0.76
N LEU A 76 -3.15 -5.55 -1.46
CA LEU A 76 -2.02 -4.72 -1.04
C LEU A 76 -2.25 -3.27 -1.49
N TYR A 77 -2.74 -2.44 -0.57
CA TYR A 77 -2.99 -1.04 -0.82
C TYR A 77 -1.72 -0.21 -0.75
N SER A 78 -1.66 0.90 -1.48
CA SER A 78 -0.48 1.77 -1.45
C SER A 78 -0.40 2.59 -0.17
N ALA A 79 -1.56 3.04 0.33
CA ALA A 79 -1.65 3.81 1.57
C ALA A 79 -2.99 3.62 2.28
N LEU A 80 -2.96 3.77 3.60
CA LEU A 80 -4.13 3.82 4.48
C LEU A 80 -4.24 5.20 5.14
N PHE A 81 -5.43 5.78 5.05
CA PHE A 81 -5.80 7.08 5.62
C PHE A 81 -6.84 6.84 6.70
N ALA A 82 -6.40 6.75 7.95
CA ALA A 82 -7.26 6.62 9.13
C ALA A 82 -7.58 8.02 9.69
N LEU A 83 -8.63 8.66 9.16
CA LEU A 83 -8.94 10.08 9.37
C LEU A 83 -10.15 10.31 10.28
N SER A 84 -10.63 9.27 10.98
CA SER A 84 -11.73 9.40 11.93
C SER A 84 -11.33 10.31 13.10
N GLN A 85 -12.34 10.90 13.75
CA GLN A 85 -12.16 11.63 15.00
C GLN A 85 -11.99 10.69 16.22
N ASP A 86 -12.30 9.40 16.06
CA ASP A 86 -12.07 8.40 17.09
C ASP A 86 -10.68 7.76 16.95
N ASP A 87 -9.77 8.18 17.82
CA ASP A 87 -8.39 7.67 17.88
C ASP A 87 -8.33 6.15 18.09
N ARG A 88 -9.29 5.56 18.81
CA ARG A 88 -9.28 4.11 19.08
C ARG A 88 -9.52 3.31 17.81
N SER A 89 -10.49 3.74 17.00
CA SER A 89 -10.78 3.15 15.70
C SER A 89 -9.59 3.31 14.74
N ASN A 90 -8.95 4.49 14.73
CA ASN A 90 -7.74 4.72 13.93
C ASN A 90 -6.59 3.81 14.37
N LEU A 91 -6.34 3.69 15.69
CA LEU A 91 -5.31 2.81 16.23
C LEU A 91 -5.54 1.35 15.84
N ALA A 92 -6.78 0.85 16.02
CA ALA A 92 -7.13 -0.52 15.66
C ALA A 92 -6.89 -0.80 14.17
N LEU A 93 -7.32 0.13 13.31
CA LEU A 93 -7.15 0.00 11.87
C LEU A 93 -5.68 0.06 11.44
N CYS A 94 -4.88 0.97 12.00
CA CYS A 94 -3.44 1.03 11.75
C CYS A 94 -2.72 -0.24 12.21
N HIS A 95 -3.11 -0.80 13.36
CA HIS A 95 -2.57 -2.05 13.85
C HIS A 95 -2.87 -3.21 12.89
N MET A 96 -4.13 -3.36 12.45
CA MET A 96 -4.52 -4.38 11.48
C MET A 96 -3.79 -4.21 10.14
N ALA A 97 -3.68 -2.97 9.65
CA ALA A 97 -2.96 -2.67 8.42
C ALA A 97 -1.47 -3.03 8.50
N ARG A 98 -0.81 -2.74 9.63
CA ARG A 98 0.59 -3.08 9.83
C ARG A 98 0.82 -4.59 9.93
N GLN A 99 -0.13 -5.32 10.52
CA GLN A 99 -0.08 -6.78 10.57
C GLN A 99 -0.29 -7.41 9.19
N ALA A 100 -1.22 -6.88 8.40
CA ALA A 100 -1.53 -7.38 7.06
C ALA A 100 -0.44 -7.02 6.04
N ASP A 101 0.08 -5.78 6.09
CA ASP A 101 1.11 -5.28 5.18
C ASP A 101 2.13 -4.40 5.94
N PRO A 102 3.29 -4.96 6.34
CA PRO A 102 4.36 -4.21 6.97
C PRO A 102 4.93 -3.06 6.12
N GLY A 103 4.69 -3.03 4.80
CA GLY A 103 5.17 -2.00 3.88
C GLY A 103 4.15 -0.89 3.57
N ILE A 104 2.91 -0.97 4.07
CA ILE A 104 1.89 0.03 3.76
C ILE A 104 2.24 1.40 4.37
N THR A 105 2.03 2.46 3.58
CA THR A 105 2.13 3.84 4.07
C THR A 105 0.88 4.16 4.88
N MET A 106 1.05 4.58 6.14
CA MET A 106 -0.07 4.89 7.00
C MET A 106 -0.08 6.37 7.36
N ILE A 107 -1.25 6.99 7.21
CA ILE A 107 -1.53 8.35 7.64
C ILE A 107 -2.72 8.28 8.59
N ALA A 108 -2.55 8.79 9.81
CA ALA A 108 -3.60 8.74 10.82
C ALA A 108 -3.90 10.13 11.38
N ARG A 109 -5.16 10.39 11.69
CA ARG A 109 -5.56 11.52 12.53
C ARG A 109 -5.43 11.10 13.99
N CYS A 110 -4.76 11.94 14.77
CA CYS A 110 -4.58 11.80 16.19
C CYS A 110 -5.11 13.05 16.89
N SER A 111 -6.25 12.91 17.54
CA SER A 111 -6.91 13.99 18.26
C SER A 111 -6.37 14.11 19.69
N ALA A 112 -5.92 13.01 20.30
CA ALA A 112 -5.35 12.98 21.64
C ALA A 112 -3.80 12.95 21.62
N PRO A 113 -3.10 14.02 22.06
CA PRO A 113 -1.63 14.13 21.97
C PRO A 113 -0.87 13.00 22.70
N ASN A 114 -1.46 12.45 23.75
CA ASN A 114 -0.89 11.35 24.52
C ASN A 114 -0.82 10.01 23.76
N LEU A 115 -1.51 9.90 22.61
CA LEU A 115 -1.49 8.71 21.76
C LEU A 115 -0.49 8.81 20.61
N GLN A 116 0.14 9.97 20.38
CA GLN A 116 1.09 10.18 19.28
C GLN A 116 2.22 9.14 19.29
N GLY A 117 2.83 8.89 20.46
CA GLY A 117 3.89 7.89 20.59
C GLY A 117 3.45 6.46 20.25
N VAL A 118 2.17 6.12 20.43
CA VAL A 118 1.63 4.81 20.08
C VAL A 118 1.52 4.68 18.55
N PHE A 119 1.03 5.71 17.87
CA PHE A 119 0.96 5.72 16.41
C PHE A 119 2.35 5.70 15.76
N GLU A 120 3.31 6.47 16.30
CA GLU A 120 4.70 6.46 15.83
C GLU A 120 5.34 5.07 16.00
N ALA A 121 5.12 4.41 17.15
CA ALA A 121 5.63 3.06 17.40
C ALA A 121 5.04 2.01 16.44
N MET A 122 3.83 2.22 15.92
CA MET A 122 3.22 1.38 14.87
C MET A 122 3.75 1.69 13.46
N GLY A 123 4.63 2.67 13.33
CA GLY A 123 5.22 3.10 12.06
C GLY A 123 4.26 3.94 11.22
N VAL A 124 3.34 4.69 11.83
CA VAL A 124 2.54 5.66 11.07
C VAL A 124 3.47 6.71 10.47
N SER A 125 3.38 6.89 9.16
CA SER A 125 4.28 7.73 8.38
C SER A 125 4.01 9.22 8.60
N ARG A 126 2.74 9.59 8.81
CA ARG A 126 2.35 10.96 9.14
C ARG A 126 1.13 11.00 10.05
N LEU A 127 1.21 11.84 11.07
CA LEU A 127 0.12 12.13 11.98
C LEU A 127 -0.49 13.49 11.65
N LEU A 128 -1.81 13.54 11.60
CA LEU A 128 -2.57 14.78 11.49
C LEU A 128 -3.17 15.14 12.84
N GLY A 129 -3.06 16.42 13.22
CA GLY A 129 -3.80 16.93 14.37
C GLY A 129 -5.32 16.95 14.14
N SER A 130 -6.09 17.09 15.22
CA SER A 130 -7.56 17.19 15.21
C SER A 130 -8.09 18.25 14.21
N GLU A 131 -7.41 19.40 14.13
CA GLU A 131 -7.78 20.55 13.29
C GLU A 131 -7.00 20.60 11.97
N GLU A 132 -6.10 19.65 11.74
CA GLU A 132 -5.23 19.68 10.56
C GLU A 132 -5.98 19.17 9.33
N SER A 133 -5.95 19.97 8.26
CA SER A 133 -6.61 19.64 7.01
C SER A 133 -5.83 18.57 6.24
N VAL A 134 -6.56 17.66 5.59
CA VAL A 134 -6.01 16.64 4.69
C VAL A 134 -5.66 17.24 3.32
N ALA A 135 -6.11 18.46 3.02
CA ALA A 135 -5.86 19.13 1.74
C ALA A 135 -4.36 19.29 1.37
N PRO A 136 -3.45 19.74 2.24
CA PRO A 136 -2.01 19.82 1.93
C PRO A 136 -1.40 18.45 1.62
N LEU A 137 -1.83 17.40 2.34
CA LEU A 137 -1.41 16.02 2.09
C LEU A 137 -1.80 15.52 0.70
N LEU A 138 -3.04 15.81 0.29
CA LEU A 138 -3.53 15.45 -1.04
C LEU A 138 -2.81 16.24 -2.13
N ALA A 139 -2.43 17.49 -1.86
CA ALA A 139 -1.64 18.30 -2.79
C ALA A 139 -0.22 17.76 -2.96
N GLU A 140 0.42 17.27 -1.90
CA GLU A 140 1.71 16.56 -1.99
C GLU A 140 1.60 15.30 -2.84
N LEU A 141 0.54 14.49 -2.64
CA LEU A 141 0.31 13.26 -3.40
C LEU A 141 -0.01 13.51 -4.88
N GLY A 142 -0.78 14.56 -5.18
CA GLY A 142 -1.07 14.97 -6.56
C GLY A 142 0.08 15.70 -7.25
N GLY A 143 0.99 16.31 -6.48
CA GLY A 143 2.16 17.04 -6.98
C GLY A 143 3.30 16.17 -7.47
N VAL A 144 3.33 14.88 -7.10
CA VAL A 144 4.32 13.89 -7.56
C VAL A 144 4.05 13.42 -9.01
N SER A 145 2.86 13.70 -9.56
CA SER A 145 2.56 13.50 -10.99
C SER A 145 2.91 14.75 -11.80
N ARG A 146 4.20 15.00 -12.01
CA ARG A 146 4.67 15.91 -13.07
C ARG A 146 5.83 15.30 -13.86
#